data_AF-A0A1Y5SHB8-F1
#
_entry.id   AF-A0A1Y5SHB8-F1
#
_cell.length_a   1.000
_cell.length_b   1.000
_cell.length_c   1.000
_cell.angle_alpha   90.00
_cell.angle_beta   90.00
_cell.angle_gamma   90.00
#
_symmetry.space_group_name_H-M   'P 1'
#
loop_
_entity.id
_entity.type
_entity.pdbx_description
1 polymer ?
#
loop_
_entity_poly.entity_id
_entity_poly.type
_entity_poly.pdbx_seq_one_letter_code
_entity_poly.pdbx_strand_id
1 'polypeptide(L)'
;MTKVLLLAVAAGFMATSAAAEFKFTFDWSGLKLCTTGKPNTVANPRFKISGLPAGTTAVQFKLKDLDVPGYNHGGGWVKITQDGTVSANSFKYKSPCPPSGKHTYEWTATARTKKGGKKLAVAKARRKYPE
;
A
#
# COMPACT_ATOMS: atom_id res chain seq x y z
N MET A 1 -66.84 -18.92 -12.70
CA MET A 1 -65.62 -18.82 -13.53
C MET A 1 -64.59 -18.04 -12.73
N THR A 2 -63.68 -18.73 -12.05
CA THR A 2 -62.76 -18.16 -11.07
C THR A 2 -61.47 -17.71 -11.77
N LYS A 3 -61.18 -16.41 -11.79
CA LYS A 3 -59.92 -15.87 -12.32
C LYS A 3 -58.80 -16.18 -11.32
N VAL A 4 -57.87 -17.05 -11.72
CA VAL A 4 -56.62 -17.30 -11.00
C VAL A 4 -55.64 -16.19 -11.35
N LEU A 5 -55.24 -15.39 -10.36
CA LEU A 5 -54.16 -14.41 -10.48
C LEU A 5 -52.82 -15.14 -10.27
N LEU A 6 -51.97 -15.20 -11.30
CA LEU A 6 -50.59 -15.68 -11.20
C LEU A 6 -49.71 -14.55 -10.65
N LEU A 7 -49.29 -14.66 -9.39
CA LEU A 7 -48.21 -13.85 -8.81
C LEU A 7 -46.86 -14.43 -9.27
N ALA A 8 -46.16 -13.70 -10.13
CA ALA A 8 -44.78 -14.00 -10.48
C ALA A 8 -43.86 -13.54 -9.34
N VAL A 9 -43.27 -14.50 -8.62
CA VAL A 9 -42.23 -14.23 -7.62
C VAL A 9 -40.88 -14.10 -8.35
N ALA A 10 -40.41 -12.87 -8.52
CA ALA A 10 -39.07 -12.60 -9.03
C ALA A 10 -38.04 -12.76 -7.91
N ALA A 11 -37.29 -13.86 -7.91
CA ALA A 11 -36.15 -14.08 -7.02
C ALA A 11 -34.95 -13.23 -7.50
N GLY A 12 -34.75 -12.07 -6.90
CA GLY A 12 -33.60 -11.21 -7.17
C GLY A 12 -32.32 -11.79 -6.58
N PHE A 13 -31.39 -12.26 -7.44
CA PHE A 13 -30.01 -12.55 -7.05
C PHE A 13 -29.32 -11.23 -6.65
N MET A 14 -29.09 -11.02 -5.36
CA MET A 14 -28.20 -9.96 -4.90
C MET A 14 -26.75 -10.37 -5.19
N ALA A 15 -26.19 -9.88 -6.29
CA ALA A 15 -24.77 -10.00 -6.56
C ALA A 15 -24.00 -9.12 -5.54
N THR A 16 -23.44 -9.74 -4.51
CA THR A 16 -22.51 -9.07 -3.61
C THR A 16 -21.22 -8.79 -4.38
N SER A 17 -20.97 -7.53 -4.74
CA SER A 17 -19.68 -7.13 -5.32
C SER A 17 -18.57 -7.39 -4.30
N ALA A 18 -17.73 -8.40 -4.54
CA ALA A 18 -16.53 -8.61 -3.73
C ALA A 18 -15.60 -7.40 -3.88
N ALA A 19 -15.33 -6.69 -2.79
CA ALA A 19 -14.36 -5.61 -2.79
C ALA A 19 -12.97 -6.20 -3.11
N ALA A 20 -12.28 -5.63 -4.10
CA ALA A 20 -10.92 -6.03 -4.43
C ALA A 20 -9.99 -5.82 -3.21
N GLU A 21 -9.12 -6.79 -2.95
CA GLU A 21 -8.18 -6.72 -1.83
C GLU A 21 -7.16 -5.59 -2.05
N PHE A 22 -7.01 -4.71 -1.05
CA PHE A 22 -6.05 -3.61 -1.10
C PHE A 22 -4.62 -4.14 -1.10
N LYS A 23 -3.89 -3.89 -2.19
CA LYS A 23 -2.54 -4.38 -2.43
C LYS A 23 -1.67 -3.30 -3.07
N PHE A 24 -0.36 -3.49 -2.96
CA PHE A 24 0.59 -2.72 -3.75
C PHE A 24 1.89 -3.49 -3.98
N THR A 25 2.63 -3.09 -5.02
CA THR A 25 3.96 -3.62 -5.34
C THR A 25 4.97 -2.49 -5.49
N PHE A 26 6.26 -2.79 -5.28
CA PHE A 26 7.38 -1.88 -5.51
C PHE A 26 8.63 -2.66 -5.94
N ASP A 27 9.67 -1.94 -6.34
CA ASP A 27 11.02 -2.43 -6.57
C ASP A 27 12.03 -1.37 -6.10
N TRP A 28 13.32 -1.72 -6.10
CA TRP A 28 14.40 -0.81 -5.73
C TRP A 28 14.97 -0.03 -6.91
N SER A 29 14.27 0.06 -8.04
CA SER A 29 14.79 0.76 -9.23
C SER A 29 15.13 2.20 -8.90
N GLY A 30 16.34 2.62 -9.28
CA GLY A 30 16.85 3.96 -9.01
C GLY A 30 17.41 4.16 -7.60
N LEU A 31 17.37 3.15 -6.72
CA LEU A 31 18.07 3.20 -5.44
C LEU A 31 19.54 2.81 -5.61
N LYS A 32 20.45 3.74 -5.30
CA LYS A 32 21.89 3.46 -5.29
C LYS A 32 22.24 2.49 -4.16
N LEU A 33 23.07 1.49 -4.46
CA LEU A 33 23.60 0.54 -3.48
C LEU A 33 24.16 1.27 -2.25
N CYS A 34 23.81 0.77 -1.06
CA CYS A 34 24.29 1.28 0.22
C CYS A 34 24.47 0.10 1.18
N THR A 35 25.68 -0.08 1.69
CA THR A 35 26.03 -1.16 2.62
C THR A 35 26.94 -0.65 3.75
N THR A 36 26.88 0.65 4.05
CA THR A 36 27.78 1.30 5.01
C THR A 36 27.19 1.38 6.42
N GLY A 37 25.93 0.98 6.62
CA GLY A 37 25.20 1.24 7.86
C GLY A 37 24.78 2.70 8.06
N LYS A 38 25.01 3.57 7.06
CA LYS A 38 24.66 4.99 7.10
C LYS A 38 23.61 5.31 6.02
N PRO A 39 22.31 5.14 6.32
CA PRO A 39 21.22 5.42 5.38
C PRO A 39 21.23 6.84 4.80
N ASN A 40 20.91 6.94 3.51
CA ASN A 40 20.71 8.22 2.84
C ASN A 40 19.25 8.66 2.95
N THR A 41 18.97 9.96 2.89
CA THR A 41 17.60 10.45 2.70
C THR A 41 17.29 10.49 1.20
N VAL A 42 16.44 9.59 0.72
CA VAL A 42 16.13 9.38 -0.70
C VAL A 42 14.64 9.50 -0.99
N ALA A 43 14.30 9.70 -2.27
CA ALA A 43 12.92 9.66 -2.76
C ALA A 43 12.31 8.25 -2.62
N ASN A 44 11.01 8.16 -2.35
CA ASN A 44 10.28 6.89 -2.34
C ASN A 44 10.34 6.15 -3.69
N PRO A 45 10.26 4.81 -3.72
CA PRO A 45 10.12 4.06 -4.96
C PRO A 45 8.74 4.28 -5.60
N ARG A 46 8.58 3.86 -6.85
CA ARG A 46 7.24 3.76 -7.45
C ARG A 46 6.42 2.68 -6.73
N PHE A 47 5.19 3.01 -6.36
CA PHE A 47 4.24 2.03 -5.82
C PHE A 47 3.10 1.84 -6.82
N LYS A 48 2.83 0.60 -7.24
CA LYS A 48 1.63 0.26 -8.01
C LYS A 48 0.56 -0.22 -7.05
N ILE A 49 -0.59 0.44 -7.01
CA ILE A 49 -1.67 0.22 -6.04
C ILE A 49 -2.88 -0.34 -6.76
N SER A 50 -3.53 -1.33 -6.14
CA SER A 50 -4.79 -1.92 -6.59
C SER A 50 -5.73 -2.17 -5.40
N GLY A 51 -7.04 -2.15 -5.63
CA GLY A 51 -8.03 -2.43 -4.59
C GLY A 51 -8.08 -1.36 -3.50
N LEU A 52 -7.85 -0.09 -3.84
CA LEU A 52 -7.92 1.01 -2.89
C LEU A 52 -9.34 1.10 -2.30
N PRO A 53 -9.52 1.07 -0.96
CA PRO A 53 -10.85 1.10 -0.37
C PRO A 53 -11.60 2.38 -0.72
N ALA A 54 -12.92 2.26 -0.97
CA ALA A 54 -13.79 3.41 -1.18
C ALA A 54 -13.69 4.42 -0.01
N GLY A 55 -13.71 5.71 -0.35
CA GLY A 55 -13.54 6.81 0.61
C GLY A 55 -12.09 7.08 1.00
N THR A 56 -11.10 6.41 0.41
CA THR A 56 -9.70 6.77 0.59
C THR A 56 -9.39 8.09 -0.10
N THR A 57 -8.72 9.00 0.62
CA THR A 57 -8.17 10.23 0.02
C THR A 57 -6.68 10.40 0.30
N ALA A 58 -6.14 9.63 1.23
CA ALA A 58 -4.73 9.64 1.56
C ALA A 58 -4.24 8.23 1.94
N VAL A 59 -3.04 7.89 1.48
CA VAL A 59 -2.31 6.68 1.91
C VAL A 59 -1.05 7.09 2.64
N GLN A 60 -0.84 6.51 3.83
CA GLN A 60 0.41 6.63 4.58
C GLN A 60 1.30 5.44 4.26
N PHE A 61 2.52 5.71 3.81
CA PHE A 61 3.57 4.72 3.63
C PHE A 61 4.55 4.80 4.80
N LYS A 62 4.95 3.64 5.34
CA LYS A 62 6.06 3.52 6.28
C LYS A 62 6.95 2.35 5.91
N LEU A 63 8.26 2.54 6.00
CA LEU A 63 9.22 1.46 5.82
C LEU A 63 9.67 0.93 7.18
N LYS A 64 9.76 -0.38 7.30
CA LYS A 64 10.37 -1.06 8.44
C LYS A 64 11.43 -2.02 7.92
N ASP A 65 12.61 -1.98 8.53
CA ASP A 65 13.60 -3.05 8.44
C ASP A 65 13.18 -4.16 9.41
N LEU A 66 12.96 -5.37 8.91
CA LEU A 66 12.52 -6.49 9.75
C LEU A 66 13.68 -7.08 10.54
N ASP A 67 14.92 -6.89 10.08
CA ASP A 67 16.14 -7.33 10.75
C ASP A 67 16.62 -6.29 11.78
N VAL A 68 16.28 -5.01 11.59
CA VAL A 68 16.56 -3.92 12.55
C VAL A 68 15.28 -3.12 12.86
N PRO A 69 14.30 -3.73 13.57
CA PRO A 69 12.95 -3.17 13.73
C PRO A 69 12.88 -1.85 14.52
N GLY A 70 13.93 -1.51 15.28
CA GLY A 70 14.02 -0.26 16.03
C GLY A 70 14.48 0.95 15.20
N TYR A 71 15.04 0.74 14.01
CA TYR A 71 15.50 1.85 13.18
C TYR A 71 14.32 2.50 12.43
N ASN A 72 14.10 3.79 12.67
CA ASN A 72 13.03 4.53 12.01
C ASN A 72 13.47 5.00 10.61
N HIS A 73 13.08 4.22 9.59
CA HIS A 73 13.26 4.59 8.18
C HIS A 73 12.32 5.71 7.72
N GLY A 74 11.27 6.01 8.47
CA GLY A 74 10.28 7.00 8.11
C GLY A 74 9.32 6.53 7.01
N GLY A 75 8.95 7.44 6.13
CA GLY A 75 7.92 7.27 5.12
C GLY A 75 7.15 8.57 4.90
N GLY A 76 6.00 8.51 4.25
CA GLY A 76 5.29 9.72 3.85
C GLY A 76 3.82 9.51 3.54
N TRP A 77 3.17 10.60 3.15
CA TRP A 77 1.76 10.63 2.78
C TRP A 77 1.63 10.93 1.30
N VAL A 78 0.69 10.26 0.65
CA VAL A 78 0.34 10.49 -0.74
C VAL A 78 -1.16 10.72 -0.83
N LYS A 79 -1.57 11.78 -1.53
CA LYS A 79 -2.98 12.01 -1.87
C LYS A 79 -3.33 11.09 -3.03
N ILE A 80 -4.30 10.21 -2.82
CA ILE A 80 -4.76 9.24 -3.82
C ILE A 80 -6.21 8.88 -3.55
N THR A 81 -7.01 8.80 -4.60
CA THR A 81 -8.47 8.57 -4.53
C THR A 81 -8.93 7.39 -5.38
N GLN A 82 -8.02 6.76 -6.13
CA GLN A 82 -8.29 5.62 -7.01
C GLN A 82 -7.03 4.78 -7.16
N ASP A 83 -7.17 3.56 -7.70
CA ASP A 83 -6.04 2.70 -8.06
C ASP A 83 -5.08 3.40 -9.04
N GLY A 84 -3.83 2.94 -9.09
CA GLY A 84 -2.84 3.51 -10.00
C GLY A 84 -1.41 3.46 -9.50
N THR A 85 -0.56 4.31 -10.07
CA THR A 85 0.87 4.39 -9.72
C THR A 85 1.17 5.65 -8.93
N VAL A 86 1.72 5.48 -7.74
CA VAL A 86 2.40 6.56 -7.01
C VAL A 86 3.77 6.74 -7.62
N SER A 87 4.04 7.96 -8.10
CA SER A 87 5.35 8.31 -8.65
C SER A 87 6.43 8.27 -7.58
N ALA A 88 7.65 7.98 -8.02
CA ALA A 88 8.83 8.26 -7.21
C ALA A 88 8.87 9.75 -6.88
N ASN A 89 9.52 10.10 -5.77
CA ASN A 89 9.68 11.50 -5.30
C ASN A 89 8.39 12.17 -4.79
N SER A 90 7.37 11.39 -4.45
CA SER A 90 6.19 11.88 -3.72
C SER A 90 6.51 12.22 -2.25
N PHE A 91 7.52 11.56 -1.65
CA PHE A 91 8.05 11.85 -0.32
C PHE A 91 9.49 11.34 -0.19
N LYS A 92 10.16 11.71 0.91
CA LYS A 92 11.50 11.24 1.26
C LYS A 92 11.49 10.30 2.47
N TYR A 93 12.44 9.38 2.52
CA TYR A 93 12.62 8.42 3.61
C TYR A 93 14.10 8.04 3.75
N LYS A 94 14.49 7.38 4.84
CA LYS A 94 15.86 6.86 5.01
C LYS A 94 15.99 5.52 4.28
N SER A 95 16.92 5.41 3.34
CA SER A 95 17.11 4.23 2.50
C SER A 95 17.45 2.98 3.32
N PRO A 96 17.19 1.77 2.79
CA PRO A 96 17.98 0.60 3.15
C PRO A 96 19.48 0.90 3.06
N CYS A 97 20.24 0.47 4.07
CA CYS A 97 21.70 0.51 4.04
C CYS A 97 22.33 -0.52 4.99
N PRO A 98 22.02 -1.82 4.82
CA PRO A 98 22.46 -2.85 5.74
C PRO A 98 23.99 -3.04 5.68
N PRO A 99 24.73 -2.91 6.80
CA PRO A 99 26.18 -3.11 6.81
C PRO A 99 26.60 -4.58 6.73
N SER A 100 25.71 -5.50 7.12
CA SER A 100 26.03 -6.92 7.32
C SER A 100 25.23 -7.83 6.39
N GLY A 101 25.27 -7.54 5.09
CA GLY A 101 24.61 -8.37 4.07
C GLY A 101 23.22 -7.88 3.69
N LYS A 102 22.27 -8.82 3.50
CA LYS A 102 20.92 -8.54 3.00
C LYS A 102 19.93 -8.50 4.15
N HIS A 103 19.13 -7.44 4.24
CA HIS A 103 17.99 -7.35 5.16
C HIS A 103 16.67 -7.45 4.38
N THR A 104 15.58 -7.73 5.08
CA THR A 104 14.21 -7.73 4.59
C THR A 104 13.49 -6.47 5.04
N TYR A 105 13.00 -5.71 4.07
CA TYR A 105 12.28 -4.46 4.31
C TYR A 105 10.79 -4.63 3.98
N GLU A 106 9.92 -4.12 4.86
CA GLU A 106 8.47 -4.08 4.68
C GLU A 106 8.00 -2.64 4.53
N TRP A 107 7.47 -2.30 3.35
CA TRP A 107 6.60 -1.15 3.22
C TRP A 107 5.21 -1.52 3.75
N THR A 108 4.63 -0.65 4.58
CA THR A 108 3.22 -0.70 4.99
C THR A 108 2.50 0.51 4.39
N ALA A 109 1.45 0.24 3.62
CA ALA A 109 0.54 1.25 3.09
C ALA A 109 -0.76 1.26 3.91
N THR A 110 -1.14 2.40 4.48
CA THR A 110 -2.36 2.55 5.27
C THR A 110 -3.31 3.53 4.58
N ALA A 111 -4.39 3.02 4.00
CA ALA A 111 -5.44 3.81 3.37
C ALA A 111 -6.32 4.50 4.42
N ARG A 112 -6.59 5.79 4.24
CA ARG A 112 -7.33 6.63 5.19
C ARG A 112 -8.26 7.61 4.51
N THR A 113 -9.30 8.03 5.25
CA THR A 113 -10.30 9.01 4.79
C THR A 113 -9.73 10.40 4.55
N LYS A 114 -8.62 10.75 5.20
CA LYS A 114 -7.77 11.93 4.99
C LYS A 114 -6.42 11.74 5.67
N LYS A 115 -5.47 12.65 5.45
CA LYS A 115 -4.20 12.65 6.20
C LYS A 115 -4.50 12.71 7.71
N GLY A 116 -4.01 11.72 8.46
CA GLY A 116 -4.31 11.53 9.89
C GLY A 116 -5.73 11.04 10.21
N GLY A 117 -6.61 10.87 9.22
CA GLY A 117 -7.99 10.44 9.39
C GLY A 117 -8.15 8.94 9.67
N LYS A 118 -9.41 8.48 9.73
CA LYS A 118 -9.79 7.09 10.02
C LYS A 118 -9.07 6.11 9.07
N LYS A 119 -8.54 5.03 9.63
CA LYS A 119 -7.97 3.89 8.89
C LYS A 119 -9.07 3.11 8.19
N LEU A 120 -8.90 2.86 6.88
CA LEU A 120 -9.82 2.08 6.06
C LEU A 120 -9.27 0.68 5.80
N ALA A 121 -8.01 0.58 5.36
CA ALA A 121 -7.33 -0.71 5.16
C ALA A 121 -5.81 -0.56 5.30
N VAL A 122 -5.12 -1.70 5.35
CA VAL A 122 -3.65 -1.80 5.38
C VAL A 122 -3.22 -2.83 4.36
N ALA A 123 -2.19 -2.49 3.59
CA ALA A 123 -1.47 -3.42 2.73
C ALA A 123 0.01 -3.43 3.11
N LYS A 124 0.69 -4.54 2.84
CA LYS A 124 2.12 -4.71 3.09
C LYS A 124 2.81 -5.31 1.88
N ALA A 125 4.02 -4.84 1.59
CA ALA A 125 4.87 -5.41 0.56
C ALA A 125 6.29 -5.54 1.10
N ARG A 126 6.94 -6.68 0.83
CA ARG A 126 8.28 -7.00 1.34
C ARG A 126 9.25 -7.25 0.21
N ARG A 127 10.49 -6.78 0.39
CA ARG A 127 11.62 -7.06 -0.50
C ARG A 127 12.91 -7.14 0.29
N LYS A 128 13.87 -7.92 -0.19
CA LYS A 128 15.23 -7.90 0.38
C LYS A 128 15.99 -6.70 -0.16
N TYR A 129 17.03 -6.25 0.51
CA TYR A 129 17.98 -5.30 -0.06
C TYR A 129 19.37 -5.54 0.53
N PRO A 130 20.44 -5.52 -0.30
CA PRO A 130 20.38 -5.56 -1.77
C PRO A 130 19.73 -6.86 -2.27
N GLU A 131 19.12 -6.86 -3.46
CA GLU A 131 18.56 -8.07 -4.10
C GLU A 131 19.59 -8.76 -4.97
#